data_AF-A0A132T7S5-F1
#
_entry.id   AF-A0A132T7S5-F1
#
_cell.length_a   1.000
_cell.length_b   1.000
_cell.length_c   1.000
_cell.angle_alpha   90.00
_cell.angle_beta   90.00
_cell.angle_gamma   90.00
#
_symmetry.space_group_name_H-M   'P 1'
#
loop_
_entity.id
_entity.type
_entity.pdbx_description
1 polymer ?
#
loop_
_entity_poly.entity_id
_entity_poly.type
_entity_poly.pdbx_seq_one_letter_code
_entity_poly.pdbx_strand_id
1 'polypeptide(L)'
;MPVQFDSTSSGHLLVGSGTTSGDIEREHNVSTQARDRVLAAMWMLWTGEADTTGATFAGEFGGQPMVEHEAVRFDSDKCYFGVHVLEDAPRGSQGWVASFSSMPTEFLSTRNFMAITETYSGYEELAAAISAVGGSTLNNTVTVPSVRPAHRVLSGHAVGKLRGFTKDGYTLTKRKSETMLGGGALLVGDAPGDESVVATAVHNAASANWGAIGFALTPSIVEIGVTLKIPVRLRASIMAHREFIEPHPDREYIVPPVGSADPRMLAGNFRVSNDGVAMPQWNKDLDDTLEYTLHWQNHLADDDEIVHVEHTTEGSLRVRFEAFRPNATQVWLSGGSITRNHPVRVRLTTKLGRRHDRTFWIAGVSN
;
A
#
# COMPACT_ATOMS: atom_id res chain seq x y z
N MET A 1 0.17 -4.68 7.64
CA MET A 1 0.97 -5.90 7.96
C MET A 1 0.06 -6.87 8.70
N PRO A 2 0.25 -8.20 8.65
CA PRO A 2 -0.65 -9.11 9.36
C PRO A 2 -0.55 -8.91 10.88
N VAL A 3 -1.68 -9.01 11.58
CA VAL A 3 -1.73 -9.00 13.05
C VAL A 3 -0.95 -10.20 13.60
N GLN A 4 -0.09 -9.96 14.57
CA GLN A 4 0.79 -10.99 15.15
C GLN A 4 0.36 -11.34 16.56
N PHE A 5 0.22 -12.64 16.84
CA PHE A 5 0.16 -13.14 18.21
C PHE A 5 1.51 -12.88 18.88
N ASP A 6 1.46 -12.39 20.12
CA ASP A 6 2.64 -12.08 20.91
C ASP A 6 2.87 -13.13 22.00
N SER A 7 1.97 -13.21 22.97
CA SER A 7 2.14 -14.07 24.14
C SER A 7 0.81 -14.40 24.82
N THR A 8 0.85 -15.38 25.74
CA THR A 8 -0.32 -15.80 26.53
C THR A 8 0.08 -16.12 27.97
N SER A 9 -0.83 -15.85 28.91
CA SER A 9 -0.72 -16.20 30.33
C SER A 9 -2.08 -16.72 30.82
N SER A 10 -2.09 -17.55 31.86
CA SER A 10 -3.33 -18.15 32.36
C SER A 10 -3.30 -18.42 33.86
N GLY A 11 -4.50 -18.58 34.41
CA GLY A 11 -4.68 -19.01 35.79
C GLY A 11 -6.07 -19.58 36.02
N HIS A 12 -6.20 -20.28 37.13
CA HIS A 12 -7.46 -20.81 37.62
C HIS A 12 -7.48 -20.74 39.14
N LEU A 13 -8.69 -20.68 39.69
CA LEU A 13 -8.97 -20.64 41.11
C LEU A 13 -10.14 -21.56 41.42
N LEU A 14 -9.97 -22.41 42.44
CA LEU A 14 -11.08 -23.10 43.09
C LEU A 14 -11.68 -22.15 44.13
N VAL A 15 -12.96 -21.84 43.97
CA VAL A 15 -13.64 -20.84 44.80
C VAL A 15 -14.48 -21.52 45.87
N GLY A 16 -14.28 -21.13 47.13
CA GLY A 16 -15.05 -21.67 48.25
C GLY A 16 -16.52 -21.28 48.18
N SER A 17 -17.42 -22.14 48.68
CA SER A 17 -18.87 -22.02 48.52
C SER A 17 -19.47 -20.72 49.09
N GLY A 18 -18.89 -20.17 50.16
CA GLY A 18 -19.31 -18.89 50.77
C GLY A 18 -18.62 -17.64 50.22
N THR A 19 -17.72 -17.79 49.24
CA THR A 19 -16.92 -16.68 48.70
C THR A 19 -17.76 -15.85 47.74
N THR A 20 -17.87 -14.54 47.96
CA THR A 20 -18.66 -13.65 47.08
C THR A 20 -17.79 -12.79 46.16
N SER A 21 -16.48 -12.76 46.41
CA SER A 21 -15.50 -12.04 45.59
C SER A 21 -14.14 -12.73 45.64
N GLY A 22 -13.35 -12.53 44.59
CA GLY A 22 -11.99 -13.07 44.49
C GLY A 22 -11.38 -12.74 43.14
N ASP A 23 -10.10 -13.06 43.01
CA ASP A 23 -9.31 -12.71 41.84
C ASP A 23 -8.23 -13.76 41.53
N ILE A 24 -7.71 -13.65 40.31
CA ILE A 24 -6.53 -14.36 39.82
C ILE A 24 -5.54 -13.29 39.38
N GLU A 25 -4.40 -13.22 40.07
CA GLU A 25 -3.28 -12.35 39.71
C GLU A 25 -2.12 -13.16 39.14
N ARG A 26 -1.59 -12.72 37.99
CA ARG A 26 -0.46 -13.35 37.29
C ARG A 26 0.36 -12.32 36.52
N GLU A 27 1.58 -12.69 36.17
CA GLU A 27 2.38 -11.93 35.20
C GLU A 27 2.14 -12.40 33.75
N HIS A 28 2.27 -11.47 32.82
CA HIS A 28 2.23 -11.66 31.37
C HIS A 28 3.36 -10.83 30.74
N ASN A 29 4.22 -11.48 29.96
CA ASN A 29 5.35 -10.82 29.32
C ASN A 29 5.03 -10.49 27.87
N VAL A 30 4.66 -9.24 27.62
CA VAL A 30 4.40 -8.70 26.29
C VAL A 30 5.72 -8.34 25.61
N SER A 31 5.93 -8.69 24.34
CA SER A 31 7.17 -8.34 23.66
C SER A 31 7.42 -6.83 23.67
N THR A 32 8.63 -6.44 24.09
CA THR A 32 9.09 -5.04 23.98
C THR A 32 9.29 -4.62 22.52
N GLN A 33 9.28 -5.57 21.58
CA GLN A 33 9.37 -5.34 20.14
C GLN A 33 8.00 -5.39 19.43
N ALA A 34 6.91 -5.59 20.19
CA ALA A 34 5.55 -5.53 19.64
C ALA A 34 5.34 -4.19 18.93
N ARG A 35 5.09 -4.22 17.63
CA ARG A 35 4.94 -3.01 16.81
C ARG A 35 3.57 -2.37 17.03
N ASP A 36 3.46 -1.10 16.66
CA ASP A 36 2.19 -0.37 16.55
C ASP A 36 1.32 -0.43 17.81
N ARG A 37 0.03 -0.74 17.66
CA ARG A 37 -0.94 -0.94 18.75
C ARG A 37 -0.89 -2.39 19.24
N VAL A 38 -1.01 -2.57 20.56
CA VAL A 38 -1.08 -3.88 21.22
C VAL A 38 -2.47 -4.05 21.83
N LEU A 39 -3.13 -5.16 21.50
CA LEU A 39 -4.38 -5.56 22.14
C LEU A 39 -4.06 -6.59 23.21
N ALA A 40 -4.53 -6.39 24.44
CA ALA A 40 -4.66 -7.46 25.41
C ALA A 40 -6.13 -7.93 25.44
N ALA A 41 -6.35 -9.24 25.32
CA ALA A 41 -7.67 -9.87 25.43
C ALA A 41 -7.64 -10.88 26.58
N MET A 42 -8.53 -10.69 27.56
CA MET A 42 -8.68 -11.54 28.73
C MET A 42 -10.00 -12.28 28.67
N TRP A 43 -9.91 -13.59 28.52
CA TRP A 43 -11.04 -14.52 28.50
C TRP A 43 -11.27 -15.06 29.90
N MET A 44 -12.49 -14.94 30.40
CA MET A 44 -12.86 -15.34 31.76
C MET A 44 -14.01 -16.33 31.73
N LEU A 45 -13.87 -17.42 32.48
CA LEU A 45 -14.90 -18.43 32.67
C LEU A 45 -15.18 -18.62 34.16
N TRP A 46 -16.45 -18.51 34.51
CA TRP A 46 -16.99 -18.92 35.79
C TRP A 46 -17.88 -20.15 35.62
N THR A 47 -17.70 -21.13 36.50
CA THR A 47 -18.64 -22.25 36.65
C THR A 47 -19.07 -22.41 38.11
N GLY A 48 -20.37 -22.57 38.31
CA GLY A 48 -20.99 -22.72 39.63
C GLY A 48 -22.39 -23.30 39.53
N GLU A 49 -23.16 -23.22 40.61
CA GLU A 49 -24.58 -23.61 40.67
C GLU A 49 -25.53 -22.43 40.88
N ALA A 50 -25.01 -21.26 41.26
CA ALA A 50 -25.78 -20.03 41.44
C ALA A 50 -25.80 -19.22 40.16
N ASP A 51 -26.93 -18.55 39.97
CA ASP A 51 -27.15 -17.54 38.95
C ASP A 51 -26.14 -16.40 39.07
N THR A 52 -25.42 -16.13 37.98
CA THR A 52 -24.36 -15.12 37.88
C THR A 52 -24.86 -13.75 37.41
N THR A 53 -26.17 -13.56 37.21
CA THR A 53 -26.75 -12.33 36.64
C THR A 53 -26.45 -11.10 37.48
N GLY A 54 -26.42 -11.23 38.81
CA GLY A 54 -26.08 -10.14 39.74
C GLY A 54 -24.58 -9.98 40.03
N ALA A 55 -23.74 -10.88 39.53
CA ALA A 55 -22.30 -10.85 39.74
C ALA A 55 -21.62 -9.91 38.74
N THR A 56 -20.48 -9.35 39.16
CA THR A 56 -19.62 -8.53 38.30
C THR A 56 -18.34 -9.31 38.01
N PHE A 57 -17.90 -9.26 36.76
CA PHE A 57 -16.60 -9.75 36.32
C PHE A 57 -15.82 -8.57 35.76
N ALA A 58 -14.54 -8.48 36.09
CA ALA A 58 -13.69 -7.39 35.65
C ALA A 58 -12.26 -7.86 35.42
N GLY A 59 -11.60 -7.28 34.42
CA GLY A 59 -10.21 -7.52 34.08
C GLY A 59 -9.37 -6.27 34.25
N GLU A 60 -8.12 -6.44 34.66
CA GLU A 60 -7.09 -5.40 34.66
C GLU A 60 -5.83 -5.94 33.98
N PHE A 61 -5.14 -5.09 33.22
CA PHE A 61 -3.87 -5.41 32.58
C PHE A 61 -2.88 -4.24 32.72
N GLY A 62 -1.74 -4.48 33.36
CA GLY A 62 -0.70 -3.47 33.57
C GLY A 62 -1.17 -2.25 34.38
N GLY A 63 -2.04 -2.43 35.38
CA GLY A 63 -2.61 -1.30 36.13
C GLY A 63 -3.86 -0.68 35.51
N GLN A 64 -4.28 -1.13 34.32
CA GLN A 64 -5.34 -0.48 33.55
C GLN A 64 -6.59 -1.37 33.45
N PRO A 65 -7.79 -0.81 33.72
CA PRO A 65 -9.03 -1.56 33.62
C PRO A 65 -9.29 -1.94 32.15
N MET A 66 -9.69 -3.19 31.94
CA MET A 66 -10.11 -3.70 30.64
C MET A 66 -11.62 -3.51 30.47
N VAL A 67 -12.06 -3.25 29.24
CA VAL A 67 -13.47 -3.06 28.90
C VAL A 67 -14.07 -4.40 28.51
N GLU A 68 -15.24 -4.75 29.05
CA GLU A 68 -16.00 -5.92 28.59
C GLU A 68 -16.37 -5.72 27.12
N HIS A 69 -15.86 -6.60 26.26
CA HIS A 69 -16.12 -6.55 24.83
C HIS A 69 -17.34 -7.41 24.46
N GLU A 70 -17.50 -8.56 25.11
CA GLU A 70 -18.65 -9.45 24.96
C GLU A 70 -18.73 -10.41 26.14
N ALA A 71 -19.94 -10.83 26.50
CA ALA A 71 -20.17 -11.85 27.50
C ALA A 71 -21.44 -12.65 27.23
N VAL A 72 -21.38 -13.93 27.56
CA VAL A 72 -22.52 -14.83 27.54
C VAL A 72 -22.67 -15.54 28.86
N ARG A 73 -23.93 -15.85 29.18
CA ARG A 73 -24.29 -16.73 30.27
C ARG A 73 -24.97 -17.98 29.71
N PHE A 74 -24.71 -19.12 30.36
CA PHE A 74 -25.26 -20.41 29.95
C PHE A 74 -25.47 -21.30 31.17
N ASP A 75 -26.08 -22.47 30.94
CA ASP A 75 -26.50 -23.40 32.00
C ASP A 75 -27.48 -22.75 32.99
N SER A 76 -28.52 -22.08 32.45
CA SER A 76 -29.48 -21.28 33.23
C SER A 76 -28.80 -20.20 34.06
N ASP A 77 -27.93 -19.43 33.40
CA ASP A 77 -27.16 -18.32 33.97
C ASP A 77 -26.18 -18.65 35.10
N LYS A 78 -25.95 -19.94 35.36
CA LYS A 78 -25.00 -20.43 36.37
C LYS A 78 -23.53 -20.31 35.95
N CYS A 79 -23.29 -20.28 34.64
CA CYS A 79 -21.97 -20.09 34.08
C CYS A 79 -21.89 -18.73 33.40
N TYR A 80 -20.75 -18.07 33.54
CA TYR A 80 -20.39 -16.85 32.81
C TYR A 80 -19.18 -17.13 31.95
N PHE A 81 -19.21 -16.67 30.71
CA PHE A 81 -18.06 -16.64 29.83
C PHE A 81 -18.00 -15.28 29.14
N GLY A 82 -16.90 -14.55 29.32
CA GLY A 82 -16.75 -13.23 28.73
C GLY A 82 -15.32 -12.95 28.31
N VAL A 83 -15.18 -11.92 27.47
CA VAL A 83 -13.90 -11.39 27.03
C VAL A 83 -13.83 -9.90 27.32
N HIS A 84 -12.76 -9.50 27.99
CA HIS A 84 -12.43 -8.12 28.25
C HIS A 84 -11.21 -7.74 27.44
N VAL A 85 -11.17 -6.51 26.93
CA VAL A 85 -10.10 -6.03 26.05
C VAL A 85 -9.49 -4.75 26.58
N LEU A 86 -8.19 -4.60 26.36
CA LEU A 86 -7.47 -3.35 26.53
C LEU A 86 -6.74 -3.05 25.21
N GLU A 87 -7.20 -2.01 24.55
CA GLU A 87 -6.50 -1.43 23.42
C GLU A 87 -5.27 -0.65 23.89
N ASP A 88 -4.23 -0.63 23.07
CA ASP A 88 -2.94 0.03 23.37
C ASP A 88 -2.30 -0.45 24.69
N ALA A 89 -2.40 -1.75 24.96
CA ALA A 89 -1.89 -2.39 26.17
C ALA A 89 -0.37 -2.16 26.35
N PRO A 90 0.09 -1.98 27.60
CA PRO A 90 1.50 -1.76 27.89
C PRO A 90 2.37 -2.98 27.52
N ARG A 91 3.62 -2.71 27.14
CA ARG A 91 4.61 -3.72 26.73
C ARG A 91 5.51 -4.14 27.90
N GLY A 92 6.25 -5.23 27.73
CA GLY A 92 7.15 -5.76 28.76
C GLY A 92 6.41 -6.65 29.76
N SER A 93 6.99 -6.79 30.96
CA SER A 93 6.36 -7.56 32.04
C SER A 93 5.21 -6.76 32.64
N GLN A 94 4.00 -7.33 32.56
CA GLN A 94 2.76 -6.71 33.02
C GLN A 94 2.02 -7.68 33.94
N GLY A 95 1.55 -7.19 35.09
CA GLY A 95 0.58 -7.92 35.90
C GLY A 95 -0.80 -7.88 35.23
N TRP A 96 -1.56 -8.96 35.32
CA TRP A 96 -2.99 -8.95 35.00
C TRP A 96 -3.79 -9.54 36.15
N VAL A 97 -5.00 -9.01 36.31
CA VAL A 97 -5.94 -9.43 37.35
C VAL A 97 -7.28 -9.72 36.68
N ALA A 98 -7.74 -10.97 36.79
CA ALA A 98 -9.13 -11.32 36.51
C ALA A 98 -9.86 -11.38 37.84
N SER A 99 -11.03 -10.76 37.97
CA SER A 99 -11.75 -10.67 39.24
C SER A 99 -13.24 -10.90 39.07
N PHE A 100 -13.87 -11.35 40.17
CA PHE A 100 -15.32 -11.43 40.30
C PHE A 100 -15.76 -10.83 41.63
N SER A 101 -16.97 -10.27 41.67
CA SER A 101 -17.58 -9.74 42.89
C SER A 101 -19.10 -9.93 42.87
N SER A 102 -19.72 -9.75 44.04
CA SER A 102 -21.18 -9.89 44.23
C SER A 102 -21.73 -11.26 43.80
N MET A 103 -20.88 -12.29 43.81
CA MET A 103 -21.29 -13.64 43.43
C MET A 103 -22.18 -14.24 44.51
N PRO A 104 -23.37 -14.78 44.16
CA PRO A 104 -24.23 -15.38 45.17
C PRO A 104 -23.55 -16.58 45.84
N THR A 105 -23.90 -16.79 47.11
CA THR A 105 -23.40 -17.93 47.88
C THR A 105 -24.13 -19.20 47.49
N GLU A 106 -23.42 -20.33 47.53
CA GLU A 106 -23.97 -21.65 47.24
C GLU A 106 -23.63 -22.61 48.39
N PHE A 107 -24.39 -23.70 48.53
CA PHE A 107 -24.11 -24.75 49.51
C PHE A 107 -23.53 -25.98 48.82
N LEU A 108 -22.31 -26.39 49.20
CA LEU A 108 -21.63 -27.62 48.77
C LEU A 108 -21.42 -27.78 47.25
N SER A 109 -20.95 -26.73 46.58
CA SER A 109 -20.61 -26.78 45.15
C SER A 109 -19.13 -26.48 44.87
N THR A 110 -18.56 -27.18 43.88
CA THR A 110 -17.26 -26.86 43.30
C THR A 110 -17.44 -25.67 42.36
N ARG A 111 -17.00 -24.48 42.78
CA ARG A 111 -17.03 -23.25 41.98
C ARG A 111 -15.65 -22.99 41.41
N ASN A 112 -15.57 -22.60 40.15
CA ASN A 112 -14.28 -22.45 39.47
C ASN A 112 -14.27 -21.14 38.72
N PHE A 113 -13.15 -20.46 38.82
CA PHE A 113 -12.86 -19.27 38.04
C PHE A 113 -11.59 -19.55 37.24
N MET A 114 -11.65 -19.34 35.93
CA MET A 114 -10.56 -19.58 35.00
C MET A 114 -10.37 -18.33 34.15
N ALA A 115 -9.12 -17.96 33.90
CA ALA A 115 -8.80 -16.82 33.06
C ALA A 115 -7.61 -17.15 32.15
N ILE A 116 -7.69 -16.68 30.91
CA ILE A 116 -6.60 -16.74 29.93
C ILE A 116 -6.46 -15.36 29.31
N THR A 117 -5.25 -14.81 29.34
CA THR A 117 -4.92 -13.54 28.70
C THR A 117 -4.02 -13.79 27.49
N GLU A 118 -4.31 -13.11 26.39
CA GLU A 118 -3.55 -13.16 25.14
C GLU A 118 -3.24 -11.74 24.67
N THR A 119 -2.06 -11.55 24.07
CA THR A 119 -1.69 -10.27 23.46
C THR A 119 -1.44 -10.40 21.97
N TYR A 120 -1.87 -9.39 21.23
CA TYR A 120 -1.72 -9.28 19.78
C TYR A 120 -1.18 -7.91 19.41
N SER A 121 -0.36 -7.83 18.37
CA SER A 121 0.24 -6.57 17.91
C SER A 121 0.01 -6.33 16.42
N GLY A 122 0.08 -5.06 16.01
CA GLY A 122 -0.07 -4.67 14.59
C GLY A 122 -1.52 -4.68 14.11
N TYR A 123 -2.47 -4.37 14.99
CA TYR A 123 -3.88 -4.18 14.63
C TYR A 123 -4.24 -2.68 14.52
N GLU A 124 -5.24 -2.38 13.70
CA GLU A 124 -5.80 -1.03 13.53
C GLU A 124 -7.12 -0.90 14.29
N GLU A 125 -8.02 -1.86 14.08
CA GLU A 125 -9.40 -1.83 14.57
C GLU A 125 -9.78 -3.20 15.15
N LEU A 126 -10.58 -3.15 16.21
CA LEU A 126 -11.24 -4.28 16.83
C LEU A 126 -12.68 -4.36 16.29
N ALA A 127 -13.03 -5.46 15.62
CA ALA A 127 -14.40 -5.69 15.15
C ALA A 127 -15.33 -6.01 16.32
N ALA A 128 -16.64 -5.86 16.10
CA ALA A 128 -17.64 -6.32 17.06
C ALA A 128 -17.53 -7.84 17.28
N ALA A 129 -17.73 -8.27 18.53
CA ALA A 129 -17.78 -9.67 18.86
C ALA A 129 -19.08 -10.33 18.42
N ILE A 130 -18.96 -11.63 18.17
CA ILE A 130 -20.06 -12.54 17.92
C ILE A 130 -20.00 -13.61 18.98
N SER A 131 -21.15 -13.90 19.57
CA SER A 131 -21.27 -14.92 20.59
C SER A 131 -22.27 -15.99 20.20
N ALA A 132 -22.09 -17.18 20.75
CA ALA A 132 -22.96 -18.33 20.59
C ALA A 132 -23.07 -19.05 21.93
N VAL A 133 -24.27 -19.50 22.27
CA VAL A 133 -24.54 -20.34 23.44
C VAL A 133 -25.19 -21.64 22.99
N GLY A 134 -24.89 -22.69 23.72
CA GLY A 134 -25.14 -24.04 23.24
C GLY A 134 -26.57 -24.54 23.23
N GLY A 135 -26.91 -25.25 22.15
CA GLY A 135 -27.91 -26.32 22.19
C GLY A 135 -27.28 -27.67 22.59
N SER A 136 -28.08 -28.73 22.68
CA SER A 136 -27.61 -30.08 23.06
C SER A 136 -26.78 -30.78 21.96
N THR A 137 -25.62 -30.21 21.61
CA THR A 137 -24.68 -30.71 20.59
C THR A 137 -23.32 -31.02 21.24
N LEU A 138 -22.42 -31.66 20.49
CA LEU A 138 -21.00 -31.84 20.88
C LEU A 138 -20.10 -30.68 20.46
N ASN A 139 -20.61 -29.82 19.57
CA ASN A 139 -19.85 -28.77 18.92
C ASN A 139 -20.21 -27.43 19.55
N ASN A 140 -19.22 -26.80 20.15
CA ASN A 140 -19.23 -25.42 20.56
C ASN A 140 -18.66 -24.59 19.40
N THR A 141 -19.54 -23.92 18.64
CA THR A 141 -19.19 -23.26 17.38
C THR A 141 -19.56 -21.78 17.38
N VAL A 142 -18.66 -20.93 16.87
CA VAL A 142 -18.92 -19.54 16.52
C VAL A 142 -18.37 -19.24 15.13
N THR A 143 -19.09 -18.41 14.38
CA THR A 143 -18.71 -18.01 13.02
C THR A 143 -18.44 -16.51 13.04
N VAL A 144 -17.21 -16.12 12.72
CA VAL A 144 -16.75 -14.73 12.78
C VAL A 144 -16.51 -14.21 11.36
N PRO A 145 -17.18 -13.13 10.93
CA PRO A 145 -16.89 -12.50 9.66
C PRO A 145 -15.52 -11.85 9.72
N SER A 146 -14.75 -12.06 8.66
CA SER A 146 -13.50 -11.36 8.40
C SER A 146 -13.49 -11.06 6.91
N VAL A 147 -12.82 -10.00 6.47
CA VAL A 147 -12.89 -9.62 5.04
C VAL A 147 -11.61 -9.89 4.28
N ARG A 148 -10.50 -10.19 4.98
CA ARG A 148 -9.19 -10.36 4.35
C ARG A 148 -8.31 -11.36 5.10
N PRO A 149 -7.45 -12.11 4.39
CA PRO A 149 -6.44 -12.99 5.01
C PRO A 149 -5.48 -12.33 5.99
N ALA A 150 -5.30 -11.01 5.87
CA ALA A 150 -4.43 -10.24 6.76
C ALA A 150 -5.08 -9.94 8.14
N HIS A 151 -6.39 -10.18 8.28
CA HIS A 151 -7.07 -10.12 9.57
C HIS A 151 -6.59 -11.26 10.46
N ARG A 152 -6.81 -11.10 11.77
CA ARG A 152 -6.71 -12.21 12.71
C ARG A 152 -8.06 -12.41 13.36
N VAL A 153 -8.57 -13.63 13.34
CA VAL A 153 -9.78 -14.00 14.08
C VAL A 153 -9.35 -14.67 15.38
N LEU A 154 -9.87 -14.15 16.49
CA LEU A 154 -9.71 -14.69 17.83
C LEU A 154 -11.00 -15.41 18.21
N SER A 155 -10.89 -16.54 18.90
CA SER A 155 -12.05 -17.19 19.49
C SER A 155 -11.73 -17.79 20.85
N GLY A 156 -12.69 -17.69 21.76
CA GLY A 156 -12.70 -18.36 23.03
C GLY A 156 -13.93 -19.27 23.15
N HIS A 157 -13.72 -20.42 23.76
CA HIS A 157 -14.73 -21.45 23.96
C HIS A 157 -14.70 -21.86 25.42
N ALA A 158 -15.88 -21.90 26.03
CA ALA A 158 -16.09 -22.33 27.40
C ALA A 158 -17.08 -23.50 27.46
N VAL A 159 -16.83 -24.43 28.39
CA VAL A 159 -17.78 -25.47 28.77
C VAL A 159 -17.90 -25.50 30.29
N GLY A 160 -19.13 -25.73 30.77
CA GLY A 160 -19.40 -25.73 32.20
C GLY A 160 -18.96 -27.00 32.92
N LYS A 161 -19.46 -27.15 34.14
CA LYS A 161 -19.07 -28.21 35.08
C LYS A 161 -19.19 -29.62 34.49
N LEU A 162 -18.29 -30.52 34.91
CA LEU A 162 -18.23 -31.92 34.44
C LEU A 162 -18.03 -32.09 32.91
N ARG A 163 -17.64 -31.04 32.20
CA ARG A 163 -17.30 -31.06 30.77
C ARG A 163 -15.85 -30.68 30.54
N GLY A 164 -15.34 -31.07 29.39
CA GLY A 164 -14.01 -30.71 28.92
C GLY A 164 -13.90 -30.85 27.41
N PHE A 165 -12.97 -30.12 26.81
CA PHE A 165 -12.68 -30.22 25.39
C PHE A 165 -11.96 -31.51 25.05
N THR A 166 -12.29 -32.09 23.90
CA THR A 166 -11.53 -33.22 23.36
C THR A 166 -10.18 -32.72 22.83
N LYS A 167 -9.14 -33.56 22.90
CA LYS A 167 -7.76 -33.15 22.64
C LYS A 167 -7.55 -32.54 21.24
N ASP A 168 -8.20 -33.12 20.23
CA ASP A 168 -8.04 -32.77 18.82
C ASP A 168 -9.33 -32.19 18.22
N GLY A 169 -10.24 -31.73 19.08
CA GLY A 169 -11.57 -31.25 18.71
C GLY A 169 -11.66 -29.78 18.32
N TYR A 170 -10.54 -29.07 18.20
CA TYR A 170 -10.54 -27.63 17.92
C TYR A 170 -10.09 -27.33 16.50
N THR A 171 -10.89 -26.58 15.75
CA THR A 171 -10.64 -26.33 14.31
C THR A 171 -9.60 -25.25 14.05
N LEU A 172 -9.37 -24.33 15.01
CA LEU A 172 -8.37 -23.28 14.86
C LEU A 172 -7.02 -23.66 15.49
N THR A 173 -6.04 -22.75 15.40
CA THR A 173 -4.76 -22.93 16.08
C THR A 173 -4.98 -22.72 17.58
N LYS A 174 -4.93 -23.82 18.33
CA LYS A 174 -5.01 -23.77 19.79
C LYS A 174 -3.80 -23.03 20.35
N ARG A 175 -4.03 -21.97 21.14
CA ARG A 175 -2.96 -21.24 21.84
C ARG A 175 -2.86 -21.65 23.29
N LYS A 176 -4.00 -21.72 23.97
CA LYS A 176 -4.05 -22.04 25.39
C LYS A 176 -5.38 -22.70 25.75
N SER A 177 -5.33 -23.53 26.78
CA SER A 177 -6.53 -24.10 27.38
C SER A 177 -6.28 -24.37 28.85
N GLU A 178 -7.28 -24.04 29.65
CA GLU A 178 -7.36 -24.31 31.07
C GLU A 178 -8.53 -25.27 31.30
N THR A 179 -8.31 -26.28 32.14
CA THR A 179 -9.35 -27.22 32.56
C THR A 179 -9.18 -27.47 34.03
N MET A 180 -10.28 -27.38 34.78
CA MET A 180 -10.34 -27.73 36.19
C MET A 180 -11.05 -29.08 36.33
N LEU A 181 -10.51 -29.99 37.15
CA LEU A 181 -11.12 -31.29 37.35
C LEU A 181 -12.56 -31.14 37.86
N GLY A 182 -13.52 -31.58 37.06
CA GLY A 182 -14.95 -31.45 37.37
C GLY A 182 -15.49 -30.02 37.27
N GLY A 183 -14.67 -29.02 36.98
CA GLY A 183 -14.99 -27.59 37.03
C GLY A 183 -15.21 -26.91 35.69
N GLY A 184 -15.18 -27.65 34.59
CA GLY A 184 -15.29 -27.11 33.23
C GLY A 184 -13.94 -26.80 32.59
N ALA A 185 -13.99 -26.19 31.42
CA ALA A 185 -12.80 -25.87 30.64
C ALA A 185 -12.97 -24.60 29.82
N LEU A 186 -11.88 -23.85 29.72
CA LEU A 186 -11.71 -22.67 28.88
C LEU A 186 -10.64 -22.98 27.83
N LEU A 187 -10.90 -22.62 26.58
CA LEU A 187 -9.99 -22.85 25.46
C LEU A 187 -10.03 -21.63 24.56
N VAL A 188 -8.85 -21.14 24.17
CA VAL A 188 -8.71 -19.97 23.30
C VAL A 188 -7.76 -20.30 22.16
N GLY A 189 -8.00 -19.63 21.04
CA GLY A 189 -7.16 -19.76 19.88
C GLY A 189 -7.46 -18.71 18.83
N ASP A 190 -6.67 -18.77 17.77
CA ASP A 190 -6.73 -17.82 16.68
C ASP A 190 -6.57 -18.50 15.33
N ALA A 191 -6.96 -17.79 14.29
CA ALA A 191 -6.74 -18.16 12.91
C ALA A 191 -6.47 -16.92 12.04
N PRO A 192 -5.77 -17.08 10.92
CA PRO A 192 -5.78 -16.08 9.85
C PRO A 192 -7.22 -15.76 9.43
N GLY A 193 -7.44 -14.54 8.95
CA GLY A 193 -8.73 -14.15 8.39
C GLY A 193 -9.10 -14.94 7.14
N ASP A 194 -10.40 -15.04 6.89
CA ASP A 194 -11.02 -15.45 5.62
C ASP A 194 -12.34 -14.66 5.49
N GLU A 195 -13.12 -14.84 4.42
CA GLU A 195 -14.47 -14.25 4.26
C GLU A 195 -15.36 -14.53 5.48
N SER A 196 -15.19 -15.71 6.06
CA SER A 196 -15.76 -16.08 7.35
C SER A 196 -14.93 -17.19 7.97
N VAL A 197 -14.64 -17.07 9.27
CA VAL A 197 -13.86 -18.06 10.02
C VAL A 197 -14.78 -18.76 11.00
N VAL A 198 -14.93 -20.08 10.83
CA VAL A 198 -15.72 -20.93 11.72
C VAL A 198 -14.81 -21.57 12.76
N ALA A 199 -14.93 -21.12 14.00
CA ALA A 199 -14.24 -21.69 15.15
C ALA A 199 -15.13 -22.73 15.82
N THR A 200 -14.67 -23.98 15.92
CA THR A 200 -15.41 -25.06 16.57
C THR A 200 -14.51 -25.78 17.56
N ALA A 201 -14.97 -25.92 18.80
CA ALA A 201 -14.38 -26.77 19.83
C ALA A 201 -15.34 -27.91 20.17
N VAL A 202 -14.86 -29.15 20.07
CA VAL A 202 -15.63 -30.35 20.43
C VAL A 202 -15.44 -30.67 21.91
N HIS A 203 -16.53 -30.90 22.63
CA HIS A 203 -16.49 -31.31 24.03
C HIS A 203 -16.93 -32.75 24.25
N ASN A 204 -16.57 -33.30 25.41
CA ASN A 204 -16.64 -34.73 25.71
C ASN A 204 -18.05 -35.33 25.87
N ALA A 205 -19.10 -34.51 25.88
CA ALA A 205 -20.49 -34.96 26.00
C ALA A 205 -21.46 -33.92 25.44
N ALA A 206 -22.52 -34.36 24.75
CA ALA A 206 -23.52 -33.46 24.18
C ALA A 206 -24.30 -32.74 25.29
N SER A 207 -24.30 -31.41 25.29
CA SER A 207 -25.02 -30.60 26.29
C SER A 207 -25.13 -29.15 25.85
N ALA A 208 -26.15 -28.43 26.33
CA ALA A 208 -26.27 -26.98 26.20
C ALA A 208 -25.32 -26.19 27.13
N ASN A 209 -24.44 -26.87 27.88
CA ASN A 209 -23.57 -26.27 28.89
C ASN A 209 -22.27 -25.73 28.28
N TRP A 210 -22.39 -24.81 27.32
CA TRP A 210 -21.26 -24.18 26.65
C TRP A 210 -21.57 -22.79 26.10
N GLY A 211 -20.52 -22.00 25.94
CA GLY A 211 -20.52 -20.70 25.25
C GLY A 211 -19.29 -20.52 24.37
N ALA A 212 -19.42 -19.74 23.30
CA ALA A 212 -18.32 -19.29 22.47
C ALA A 212 -18.46 -17.81 22.15
N ILE A 213 -17.32 -17.17 21.96
CA ILE A 213 -17.18 -15.78 21.57
C ILE A 213 -16.04 -15.70 20.58
N GLY A 214 -16.20 -14.90 19.53
CA GLY A 214 -15.11 -14.61 18.60
C GLY A 214 -15.26 -13.24 17.97
N PHE A 215 -14.13 -12.66 17.56
CA PHE A 215 -14.05 -11.36 16.92
C PHE A 215 -12.81 -11.28 16.03
N ALA A 216 -12.80 -10.32 15.12
CA ALA A 216 -11.70 -10.11 14.19
C ALA A 216 -10.91 -8.84 14.53
N LEU A 217 -9.60 -8.90 14.27
CA LEU A 217 -8.68 -7.77 14.31
C LEU A 217 -8.30 -7.39 12.90
N THR A 218 -8.57 -6.14 12.54
CA THR A 218 -8.14 -5.56 11.27
C THR A 218 -6.66 -5.19 11.39
N PRO A 219 -5.80 -5.57 10.43
CA PRO A 219 -4.37 -5.25 10.47
C PRO A 219 -4.07 -3.76 10.31
N SER A 220 -3.02 -3.27 10.98
CA SER A 220 -2.48 -1.93 10.74
C SER A 220 -2.05 -1.75 9.28
N ILE A 221 -2.39 -0.60 8.70
CA ILE A 221 -1.95 -0.23 7.35
C ILE A 221 -0.50 0.23 7.44
N VAL A 222 0.37 -0.37 6.61
CA VAL A 222 1.73 0.17 6.44
C VAL A 222 1.69 1.20 5.34
N GLU A 223 1.71 2.47 5.73
CA GLU A 223 1.93 3.55 4.79
C GLU A 223 3.44 3.64 4.47
N ILE A 224 3.83 3.13 3.30
CA ILE A 224 5.20 3.31 2.81
C ILE A 224 5.27 4.70 2.16
N GLY A 225 5.57 5.72 2.96
CA GLY A 225 5.85 7.06 2.48
C GLY A 225 7.17 7.12 1.71
N VAL A 226 7.16 6.80 0.41
CA VAL A 226 8.32 6.98 -0.45
C VAL A 226 8.40 8.45 -0.86
N THR A 227 9.23 9.22 -0.18
CA THR A 227 9.57 10.58 -0.66
C THR A 227 10.74 10.49 -1.62
N LEU A 228 10.46 10.56 -2.93
CA LEU A 228 11.50 10.68 -3.95
C LEU A 228 12.00 12.13 -4.01
N LYS A 229 13.14 12.42 -3.38
CA LYS A 229 13.86 13.68 -3.57
C LYS A 229 14.83 13.52 -4.74
N ILE A 230 14.45 13.97 -5.93
CA ILE A 230 15.37 14.11 -7.05
C ILE A 230 16.02 15.50 -6.94
N PRO A 231 17.33 15.62 -6.64
CA PRO A 231 18.02 16.89 -6.76
C PRO A 231 18.18 17.23 -8.25
N VAL A 232 17.20 17.96 -8.81
CA VAL A 232 17.34 18.50 -10.16
C VAL A 232 18.28 19.70 -10.07
N ARG A 233 19.55 19.52 -10.44
CA ARG A 233 20.43 20.65 -10.76
C ARG A 233 20.05 21.19 -12.13
N LEU A 234 19.06 22.08 -12.18
CA LEU A 234 18.79 22.88 -13.37
C LEU A 234 19.95 23.87 -13.55
N ARG A 235 20.88 23.56 -14.45
CA ARG A 235 21.71 24.59 -15.07
C ARG A 235 20.87 25.21 -16.17
N ALA A 236 20.42 26.45 -15.97
CA ALA A 236 19.88 27.24 -17.05
C ALA A 236 21.00 27.50 -18.06
N SER A 237 21.04 26.70 -19.13
CA SER A 237 21.72 27.11 -20.35
C SER A 237 20.78 28.06 -21.08
N ILE A 238 21.18 29.31 -21.24
CA ILE A 238 20.48 30.34 -22.04
C ILE A 238 20.27 29.90 -23.51
N MET A 239 20.80 28.75 -23.95
CA MET A 239 20.57 28.21 -25.28
C MET A 239 19.23 27.48 -25.50
N ALA A 240 18.46 27.11 -24.46
CA ALA A 240 17.27 26.26 -24.65
C ALA A 240 15.96 27.02 -24.91
N HIS A 241 15.96 28.35 -24.86
CA HIS A 241 14.89 29.20 -25.39
C HIS A 241 15.44 30.03 -26.53
N ARG A 242 15.42 29.48 -27.74
CA ARG A 242 15.49 30.29 -28.95
C ARG A 242 14.20 30.09 -29.69
N GLU A 243 13.37 31.12 -29.72
CA GLU A 243 12.24 31.18 -30.64
C GLU A 243 12.80 31.29 -32.08
N PHE A 244 11.95 31.13 -33.09
CA PHE A 244 12.34 31.49 -34.46
C PHE A 244 12.73 32.97 -34.49
N ILE A 245 14.02 33.27 -34.68
CA ILE A 245 14.53 34.65 -34.66
C ILE A 245 14.48 35.28 -36.05
N GLU A 246 14.58 36.61 -36.08
CA GLU A 246 14.72 37.36 -37.33
C GLU A 246 15.92 36.84 -38.13
N PRO A 247 15.73 36.38 -39.38
CA PRO A 247 16.80 35.84 -40.20
C PRO A 247 17.87 36.90 -40.52
N HIS A 248 19.14 36.49 -40.50
CA HIS A 248 20.20 37.35 -41.03
C HIS A 248 20.15 37.34 -42.57
N PRO A 249 20.25 38.52 -43.23
CA PRO A 249 20.05 38.63 -44.67
C PRO A 249 20.98 37.75 -45.51
N ASP A 250 22.23 37.56 -45.07
CA ASP A 250 23.20 36.70 -45.77
C ASP A 250 22.94 35.18 -45.63
N ARG A 251 22.04 34.78 -44.73
CA ARG A 251 21.76 33.38 -44.37
C ARG A 251 20.28 33.03 -44.50
N GLU A 252 19.57 33.79 -45.31
CA GLU A 252 18.17 33.60 -45.63
C GLU A 252 18.03 33.23 -47.10
N TYR A 253 17.20 32.23 -47.41
CA TYR A 253 17.00 31.78 -48.78
C TYR A 253 15.55 31.35 -49.05
N ILE A 254 15.00 31.82 -50.17
CA ILE A 254 13.69 31.38 -50.65
C ILE A 254 13.89 30.18 -51.56
N VAL A 255 13.32 29.03 -51.18
CA VAL A 255 13.42 27.80 -51.96
C VAL A 255 12.65 28.00 -53.28
N PRO A 256 13.30 27.87 -54.44
CA PRO A 256 12.67 28.17 -55.73
C PRO A 256 11.72 27.04 -56.16
N PRO A 257 10.71 27.31 -57.01
CA PRO A 257 9.81 26.28 -57.52
C PRO A 257 10.56 25.15 -58.24
N VAL A 258 10.03 23.93 -58.17
CA VAL A 258 10.56 22.79 -58.92
C VAL A 258 10.51 23.09 -60.42
N GLY A 259 11.62 22.92 -61.14
CA GLY A 259 11.70 23.19 -62.58
C GLY A 259 11.91 24.66 -62.95
N SER A 260 12.19 25.55 -62.00
CA SER A 260 12.68 26.89 -62.30
C SER A 260 14.08 26.83 -62.92
N ALA A 261 14.32 27.60 -63.98
CA ALA A 261 15.48 27.44 -64.88
C ALA A 261 16.83 27.95 -64.29
N ASP A 262 17.90 27.27 -64.72
CA ASP A 262 19.36 27.50 -64.60
C ASP A 262 19.91 28.14 -63.29
N PRO A 263 20.71 27.42 -62.46
CA PRO A 263 21.39 27.98 -61.28
C PRO A 263 22.34 29.17 -61.58
N ARG A 264 22.62 29.48 -62.86
CA ARG A 264 23.35 30.69 -63.28
C ARG A 264 22.52 31.98 -63.27
N MET A 265 21.20 31.89 -63.19
CA MET A 265 20.31 33.06 -63.03
C MET A 265 20.23 33.56 -61.58
N LEU A 266 20.67 32.75 -60.62
CA LEU A 266 20.78 33.10 -59.22
C LEU A 266 22.24 33.52 -58.95
N ALA A 267 22.47 34.78 -58.58
CA ALA A 267 23.81 35.23 -58.21
C ALA A 267 24.25 34.54 -56.89
N GLY A 268 25.25 33.65 -56.94
CA GLY A 268 25.79 33.01 -55.73
C GLY A 268 26.31 31.57 -55.91
N ASN A 269 26.76 30.97 -54.80
CA ASN A 269 27.19 29.56 -54.75
C ASN A 269 25.98 28.66 -54.53
N PHE A 270 25.52 28.00 -55.60
CA PHE A 270 24.40 27.05 -55.55
C PHE A 270 24.82 25.66 -55.94
N ARG A 271 24.14 24.66 -55.38
CA ARG A 271 24.21 23.28 -55.81
C ARG A 271 22.81 22.78 -56.09
N VAL A 272 22.64 22.09 -57.22
CA VAL A 272 21.35 21.50 -57.60
C VAL A 272 21.22 20.17 -56.89
N SER A 273 20.20 20.01 -56.06
CA SER A 273 19.87 18.71 -55.47
C SER A 273 19.29 17.76 -56.52
N ASN A 274 19.29 16.45 -56.24
CA ASN A 274 18.85 15.42 -57.20
C ASN A 274 17.38 15.59 -57.68
N ASP A 275 16.59 16.40 -57.00
CA ASP A 275 15.20 16.78 -57.32
C ASP A 275 15.10 17.99 -58.27
N GLY A 276 16.23 18.52 -58.75
CA GLY A 276 16.28 19.63 -59.70
C GLY A 276 16.11 21.01 -59.08
N VAL A 277 16.10 21.13 -57.74
CA VAL A 277 15.99 22.40 -57.03
C VAL A 277 17.38 22.95 -56.72
N ALA A 278 17.64 24.21 -57.08
CA ALA A 278 18.86 24.89 -56.67
C ALA A 278 18.78 25.25 -55.19
N MET A 279 19.79 24.86 -54.40
CA MET A 279 19.86 25.13 -52.96
C MET A 279 21.19 25.83 -52.63
N PRO A 280 21.23 26.67 -51.58
CA PRO A 280 22.37 27.53 -51.30
C PRO A 280 23.54 26.73 -50.74
N GLN A 281 24.73 27.24 -50.99
CA GLN A 281 25.95 26.89 -50.27
C GLN A 281 26.44 28.12 -49.51
N TRP A 282 26.36 28.08 -48.18
CA TRP A 282 26.84 29.17 -47.33
C TRP A 282 28.25 28.92 -46.82
N ASN A 283 29.04 29.99 -46.74
CA ASN A 283 30.33 29.96 -46.07
C ASN A 283 30.12 30.19 -44.57
N LYS A 284 30.90 29.48 -43.75
CA LYS A 284 30.80 29.55 -42.29
C LYS A 284 32.19 29.40 -41.68
N ASP A 285 32.55 30.28 -40.74
CA ASP A 285 33.73 30.05 -39.90
C ASP A 285 33.51 28.78 -39.04
N LEU A 286 34.55 27.97 -38.82
CA LEU A 286 34.43 26.71 -38.10
C LEU A 286 33.95 26.90 -36.65
N ASP A 287 34.40 27.98 -36.01
CA ASP A 287 34.15 28.22 -34.58
C ASP A 287 32.82 28.93 -34.33
N ASP A 288 32.22 29.52 -35.36
CA ASP A 288 30.96 30.23 -35.23
C ASP A 288 29.77 29.30 -35.00
N THR A 289 28.72 29.82 -34.37
CA THR A 289 27.40 29.19 -34.34
C THR A 289 26.40 30.15 -34.97
N LEU A 290 25.97 29.83 -36.19
CA LEU A 290 25.13 30.70 -37.04
C LEU A 290 23.80 30.05 -37.37
N GLU A 291 22.78 30.88 -37.52
CA GLU A 291 21.44 30.53 -37.99
C GLU A 291 21.33 30.60 -39.51
N TYR A 292 20.55 29.68 -40.07
CA TYR A 292 20.26 29.58 -41.49
C TYR A 292 18.76 29.37 -41.69
N THR A 293 18.15 30.17 -42.55
CA THR A 293 16.70 30.20 -42.76
C THR A 293 16.36 29.83 -44.20
N LEU A 294 15.39 28.93 -44.37
CA LEU A 294 14.79 28.56 -45.66
C LEU A 294 13.31 28.91 -45.66
N HIS A 295 12.85 29.58 -46.71
CA HIS A 295 11.45 29.89 -46.93
C HIS A 295 10.83 29.01 -48.01
N TRP A 296 9.64 28.49 -47.71
CA TRP A 296 8.99 27.40 -48.44
C TRP A 296 7.71 27.81 -49.14
N GLN A 297 7.40 29.10 -49.24
CA GLN A 297 6.15 29.62 -49.84
C GLN A 297 5.89 29.11 -51.26
N ASN A 298 6.94 28.78 -52.03
CA ASN A 298 6.79 28.21 -53.38
C ASN A 298 6.48 26.71 -53.41
N HIS A 299 6.49 26.05 -52.26
CA HIS A 299 6.30 24.61 -52.08
C HIS A 299 5.10 24.27 -51.21
N LEU A 300 4.45 25.28 -50.64
CA LEU A 300 3.24 25.13 -49.83
C LEU A 300 2.04 25.61 -50.63
N ALA A 301 0.88 24.96 -50.43
CA ALA A 301 -0.39 25.48 -50.91
C ALA A 301 -0.87 26.60 -49.98
N ASP A 302 -1.76 27.47 -50.46
CA ASP A 302 -2.29 28.61 -49.69
C ASP A 302 -2.99 28.20 -48.37
N ASP A 303 -3.48 26.96 -48.29
CA ASP A 303 -4.17 26.37 -47.14
C ASP A 303 -3.31 25.43 -46.29
N ASP A 304 -2.00 25.39 -46.54
CA ASP A 304 -1.07 24.46 -45.89
C ASP A 304 0.05 25.19 -45.13
N GLU A 305 0.49 24.61 -44.02
CA GLU A 305 1.51 25.18 -43.16
C GLU A 305 2.45 24.10 -42.63
N ILE A 306 3.69 24.48 -42.34
CA ILE A 306 4.68 23.61 -41.72
C ILE A 306 4.27 23.32 -40.27
N VAL A 307 4.19 22.04 -39.90
CA VAL A 307 3.91 21.59 -38.52
C VAL A 307 5.09 20.86 -37.88
N HIS A 308 6.07 20.48 -38.69
CA HIS A 308 7.27 19.79 -38.21
C HIS A 308 8.43 20.01 -39.18
N VAL A 309 9.64 20.13 -38.62
CA VAL A 309 10.90 20.17 -39.36
C VAL A 309 11.94 19.31 -38.66
N GLU A 310 12.82 18.69 -39.44
CA GLU A 310 14.00 17.97 -38.98
C GLU A 310 15.20 18.37 -39.86
N HIS A 311 16.29 18.82 -39.24
CA HIS A 311 17.58 19.03 -39.90
C HIS A 311 18.56 17.93 -39.54
N THR A 312 19.15 17.30 -40.55
CA THR A 312 20.20 16.30 -40.38
C THR A 312 21.50 16.78 -41.01
N THR A 313 22.59 16.72 -40.25
CA THR A 313 23.94 17.07 -40.70
C THR A 313 24.85 15.86 -40.70
N GLU A 314 25.88 15.88 -41.54
CA GLU A 314 26.94 14.86 -41.55
C GLU A 314 28.29 15.45 -41.11
N GLY A 315 29.25 14.58 -40.77
CA GLY A 315 30.64 14.98 -40.51
C GLY A 315 30.85 15.71 -39.18
N SER A 316 31.56 16.83 -39.21
CA SER A 316 31.91 17.65 -38.04
C SER A 316 30.91 18.78 -37.76
N LEU A 317 29.92 18.99 -38.64
CA LEU A 317 28.84 19.94 -38.45
C LEU A 317 27.85 19.41 -37.40
N ARG A 318 27.31 20.29 -36.56
CA ARG A 318 26.34 19.93 -35.51
C ARG A 318 25.15 20.87 -35.56
N VAL A 319 23.95 20.29 -35.62
CA VAL A 319 22.71 20.99 -35.30
C VAL A 319 22.70 21.30 -33.80
N ARG A 320 22.54 22.57 -33.46
CA ARG A 320 22.39 23.03 -32.08
C ARG A 320 20.93 23.25 -31.71
N PHE A 321 20.18 23.76 -32.66
CA PHE A 321 18.79 24.15 -32.48
C PHE A 321 18.10 24.24 -33.85
N GLU A 322 16.80 23.97 -33.88
CA GLU A 322 15.96 24.17 -35.05
C GLU A 322 14.60 24.76 -34.64
N ALA A 323 14.05 25.58 -35.51
CA ALA A 323 12.74 26.20 -35.34
C ALA A 323 12.04 26.29 -36.70
N PHE A 324 10.74 26.52 -36.67
CA PHE A 324 9.96 26.78 -37.88
C PHE A 324 8.83 27.76 -37.59
N ARG A 325 8.33 28.37 -38.67
CA ARG A 325 7.09 29.14 -38.77
C ARG A 325 6.26 28.52 -39.90
N PRO A 326 4.98 28.92 -40.09
CA PRO A 326 4.10 28.29 -41.09
C PRO A 326 4.69 28.13 -42.49
N ASN A 327 5.60 29.01 -42.91
CA ASN A 327 6.21 29.01 -44.24
C ASN A 327 7.76 28.97 -44.25
N ALA A 328 8.41 28.83 -43.09
CA ALA A 328 9.87 28.94 -43.00
C ALA A 328 10.48 27.98 -41.96
N THR A 329 11.70 27.54 -42.20
CA THR A 329 12.49 26.69 -41.30
C THR A 329 13.82 27.36 -40.99
N GLN A 330 14.26 27.29 -39.74
CA GLN A 330 15.53 27.86 -39.29
C GLN A 330 16.34 26.82 -38.53
N VAL A 331 17.66 26.76 -38.78
CA VAL A 331 18.58 25.87 -38.07
C VAL A 331 19.83 26.60 -37.63
N TRP A 332 20.29 26.33 -36.41
CA TRP A 332 21.55 26.82 -35.87
C TRP A 332 22.60 25.74 -35.97
N LEU A 333 23.69 26.06 -36.66
CA LEU A 333 24.75 25.12 -36.97
C LEU A 333 26.07 25.60 -36.34
N SER A 334 26.81 24.66 -35.76
CA SER A 334 28.16 24.89 -35.23
C SER A 334 29.14 23.85 -35.75
N GLY A 335 30.44 24.15 -35.67
CA GLY A 335 31.48 23.29 -36.25
C GLY A 335 31.51 23.37 -37.78
N GLY A 336 32.15 22.38 -38.41
CA GLY A 336 32.36 22.32 -39.86
C GLY A 336 33.76 21.81 -40.20
N SER A 337 34.17 21.94 -41.46
CA SER A 337 35.55 21.72 -41.90
C SER A 337 35.86 22.61 -43.10
N ILE A 338 37.08 23.16 -43.17
CA ILE A 338 37.58 23.93 -44.32
C ILE A 338 37.86 23.05 -45.55
N THR A 339 37.98 21.73 -45.37
CA THR A 339 38.37 20.81 -46.44
C THR A 339 37.19 20.15 -47.16
N ARG A 340 35.96 20.32 -46.66
CA ARG A 340 34.78 19.63 -47.19
C ARG A 340 33.51 20.43 -46.97
N ASN A 341 32.65 20.45 -47.98
CA ASN A 341 31.29 20.97 -47.86
C ASN A 341 30.39 19.91 -47.19
N HIS A 342 29.69 20.33 -46.14
CA HIS A 342 28.82 19.47 -45.36
C HIS A 342 27.36 19.62 -45.86
N PRO A 343 26.70 18.53 -46.25
CA PRO A 343 25.28 18.59 -46.58
C PRO A 343 24.46 18.76 -45.30
N VAL A 344 23.46 19.63 -45.36
CA VAL A 344 22.42 19.78 -44.35
C VAL A 344 21.10 19.43 -45.01
N ARG A 345 20.56 18.27 -44.63
CA ARG A 345 19.28 17.81 -45.12
C ARG A 345 18.20 18.44 -44.26
N VAL A 346 17.25 19.09 -44.88
CA VAL A 346 16.05 19.61 -44.25
C VAL A 346 14.87 18.79 -44.72
N ARG A 347 14.07 18.35 -43.77
CA ARG A 347 12.83 17.63 -43.98
C ARG A 347 11.73 18.36 -43.25
N LEU A 348 10.69 18.76 -43.97
CA LEU A 348 9.50 19.33 -43.35
C LEU A 348 8.28 18.48 -43.63
N THR A 349 7.33 18.53 -42.70
CA THR A 349 6.00 17.96 -42.84
C THR A 349 4.96 19.04 -42.63
N THR A 350 3.98 19.08 -43.51
CA THR A 350 2.92 20.08 -43.49
C THR A 350 1.66 19.55 -42.78
N LYS A 351 0.76 20.46 -42.44
CA LYS A 351 -0.53 20.15 -41.79
C LYS A 351 -1.38 19.19 -42.61
N LEU A 352 -1.34 19.31 -43.93
CA LEU A 352 -2.04 18.41 -44.84
C LEU A 352 -1.27 17.11 -45.13
N GLY A 353 -0.19 16.83 -44.40
CA GLY A 353 0.57 15.58 -44.48
C GLY A 353 1.55 15.51 -45.66
N ARG A 354 1.81 16.62 -46.36
CA ARG A 354 2.82 16.67 -47.43
C ARG A 354 4.21 16.68 -46.80
N ARG A 355 5.19 16.12 -47.52
CA ARG A 355 6.58 16.05 -47.09
C ARG A 355 7.49 16.62 -48.15
N HIS A 356 8.38 17.51 -47.74
CA HIS A 356 9.38 18.11 -48.61
C HIS A 356 10.77 17.86 -48.01
N ASP A 357 11.67 17.33 -48.83
CA ASP A 357 13.06 17.07 -48.48
C ASP A 357 13.96 17.90 -49.39
N ARG A 358 14.84 18.72 -48.82
CA ARG A 358 15.88 19.47 -49.58
C ARG A 358 17.22 19.34 -48.88
N THR A 359 18.29 19.65 -49.61
CA THR A 359 19.64 19.69 -49.03
C THR A 359 20.30 21.01 -49.41
N PHE A 360 20.79 21.74 -48.42
CA PHE A 360 21.71 22.86 -48.64
C PHE A 360 23.10 22.49 -48.13
N TRP A 361 24.11 23.34 -48.36
CA TRP A 361 25.49 23.01 -48.01
C TRP A 361 26.14 24.11 -47.17
N ILE A 362 26.99 23.68 -46.23
CA ILE A 362 27.90 24.56 -45.48
C ILE A 362 29.33 24.29 -45.92
N ALA A 363 30.00 25.32 -46.42
CA ALA A 363 31.43 25.31 -46.71
C ALA A 363 32.17 25.99 -45.55
N GLY A 364 33.11 25.28 -44.92
CA GLY A 364 33.97 25.88 -43.91
C GLY A 364 34.93 26.86 -44.56
N VAL A 365 35.05 28.06 -44.02
CA VAL A 365 36.11 29.02 -44.34
C VAL A 365 36.90 29.30 -43.08
N SER A 366 38.19 29.58 -43.21
CA SER A 366 39.00 30.16 -42.13
C SER A 366 39.19 31.64 -42.45
N ASN A 367 38.85 32.52 -41.51
CA ASN A 367 39.26 33.92 -41.60
C ASN A 367 40.77 34.09 -41.41
#